data_AF-A0A4V2XN79-F1
#
_entry.id   AF-A0A4V2XN79-F1
#
_cell.length_a   1.000
_cell.length_b   1.000
_cell.length_c   1.000
_cell.angle_alpha   90.00
_cell.angle_beta   90.00
_cell.angle_gamma   90.00
#
_symmetry.space_group_name_H-M   'P 1'
#
loop_
_entity.id
_entity.type
_entity.pdbx_description
1 polymer ?
#
loop_
_entity_poly.entity_id
_entity_poly.type
_entity_poly.pdbx_seq_one_letter_code
_entity_poly.pdbx_strand_id
1 'polypeptide(L)'
;MSSDRIKIVWIYPDLLSTYGDQGNTIVLERRAALRGIPTETVNLRSDEPVPADGDIYLLGGGEDRPQILAAQRLRGDGGLARAVQSGAVVFAVCAGYQLLGHEFGGEEGQPVAGLGLLDIRSGRGEQRAVGEIVGDVAGELNVPRITGFENHQGRTQLGPNARPFAKVVHGTGNGDGFEGAYSGRVLGTYMHGPALVRNPGLADLLLTWAVGAELQPLDDSWAGRLREERLRAVAG
;
A
#
# COMPACT_ATOMS: atom_id res chain seq x y z
N MET A 1 4.97 24.94 -4.72
CA MET A 1 5.49 24.96 -6.09
C MET A 1 5.42 23.53 -6.57
N SER A 2 4.61 23.22 -7.58
CA SER A 2 4.55 21.87 -8.13
C SER A 2 5.91 21.58 -8.77
N SER A 3 6.61 20.57 -8.26
CA SER A 3 7.83 20.06 -8.85
C SER A 3 7.54 19.58 -10.28
N ASP A 4 8.46 19.80 -11.22
CA ASP A 4 8.34 19.34 -12.63
C ASP A 4 8.36 17.80 -12.76
N ARG A 5 8.43 17.07 -11.64
CA ARG A 5 8.45 15.61 -11.54
C ARG A 5 7.76 15.12 -10.26
N ILE A 6 7.25 13.90 -10.29
CA ILE A 6 6.79 13.16 -9.10
C ILE A 6 7.97 12.42 -8.47
N LYS A 7 8.26 12.69 -7.20
CA LYS A 7 9.25 11.98 -6.40
C LYS A 7 8.61 10.77 -5.71
N ILE A 8 9.01 9.56 -6.12
CA ILE A 8 8.54 8.29 -5.57
C ILE A 8 9.62 7.75 -4.63
N VAL A 9 9.30 7.60 -3.34
CA VAL A 9 10.21 7.10 -2.32
C VAL A 9 9.82 5.67 -1.98
N TRP A 10 10.64 4.70 -2.38
CA TRP A 10 10.48 3.31 -1.96
C TRP A 10 11.24 3.10 -0.64
N ILE A 11 10.48 2.94 0.44
CA ILE A 11 11.00 2.89 1.80
C ILE A 11 11.56 1.51 2.12
N TYR A 12 12.83 1.51 2.52
CA TYR A 12 13.57 0.40 3.11
C TYR A 12 13.45 -0.91 2.33
N PRO A 13 13.81 -0.94 1.04
CA PRO A 13 13.80 -2.19 0.27
C PRO A 13 14.78 -3.23 0.83
N ASP A 14 15.74 -2.84 1.66
CA ASP A 14 16.60 -3.74 2.42
C ASP A 14 15.87 -4.48 3.57
N LEU A 15 14.72 -3.97 4.02
CA LEU A 15 13.91 -4.56 5.10
C LEU A 15 12.50 -4.99 4.64
N LEU A 16 11.91 -4.29 3.68
CA LEU A 16 10.48 -4.33 3.30
C LEU A 16 10.29 -4.57 1.78
N SER A 17 10.98 -5.56 1.21
CA SER A 17 10.94 -5.87 -0.24
C SER A 17 10.48 -7.29 -0.57
N THR A 18 9.85 -7.98 0.38
CA THR A 18 9.33 -9.33 0.11
C THR A 18 8.21 -9.30 -0.94
N TYR A 19 7.91 -10.45 -1.54
CA TYR A 19 6.80 -10.63 -2.49
C TYR A 19 6.82 -9.77 -3.77
N GLY A 20 7.99 -9.23 -4.14
CA GLY A 20 8.18 -8.51 -5.41
C GLY A 20 7.59 -7.11 -5.43
N ASP A 21 7.38 -6.49 -4.26
CA ASP A 21 6.69 -5.20 -4.11
C ASP A 21 7.37 -4.02 -4.86
N GLN A 22 8.61 -4.18 -5.31
CA GLN A 22 9.26 -3.26 -6.28
C GLN A 22 8.40 -3.00 -7.52
N GLY A 23 7.58 -3.98 -7.94
CA GLY A 23 6.68 -3.79 -9.08
C GLY A 23 5.63 -2.67 -8.86
N ASN A 24 5.31 -2.32 -7.61
CA ASN A 24 4.46 -1.16 -7.31
C ASN A 24 5.15 0.15 -7.70
N THR A 25 6.46 0.28 -7.44
CA THR A 25 7.27 1.42 -7.88
C THR A 25 7.33 1.48 -9.40
N ILE A 26 7.69 0.36 -10.03
CA ILE A 26 7.88 0.26 -11.49
C ILE A 26 6.60 0.61 -12.25
N VAL A 27 5.42 0.17 -11.77
CA VAL A 27 4.17 0.47 -12.46
C VAL A 27 3.76 1.94 -12.33
N LEU A 28 4.05 2.59 -11.20
CA LEU A 28 3.82 4.03 -11.06
C LEU A 28 4.70 4.83 -12.03
N GLU A 29 6.00 4.52 -12.10
CA GLU A 29 6.93 5.12 -13.06
C GLU A 29 6.43 4.93 -14.50
N ARG A 30 6.06 3.70 -14.85
CA ARG A 30 5.58 3.37 -16.19
C ARG A 30 4.32 4.14 -16.56
N ARG A 31 3.34 4.20 -15.66
CA ARG A 31 2.05 4.87 -15.91
C ARG A 31 2.18 6.39 -15.92
N ALA A 32 3.09 6.95 -15.12
CA ALA A 32 3.44 8.37 -15.20
C ALA A 32 4.14 8.70 -16.53
N ALA A 33 5.13 7.88 -16.94
CA ALA A 33 5.84 8.06 -18.20
C ALA A 33 4.92 7.98 -19.43
N LEU A 34 3.94 7.07 -19.43
CA LEU A 34 2.93 6.97 -20.48
C LEU A 34 2.06 8.23 -20.62
N ARG A 35 2.05 9.10 -19.61
CA ARG A 35 1.34 10.39 -19.58
C ARG A 35 2.28 11.59 -19.72
N GLY A 36 3.56 11.34 -19.99
CA GLY A 36 4.58 12.39 -20.06
C GLY A 36 4.86 13.08 -18.72
N ILE A 37 4.52 12.44 -17.60
CA ILE A 37 4.80 12.95 -16.25
C ILE A 37 6.18 12.43 -15.82
N PRO A 38 7.19 13.30 -15.63
CA PRO A 38 8.50 12.86 -15.18
C PRO A 38 8.44 12.30 -13.75
N THR A 39 9.21 11.27 -13.48
CA THR A 39 9.36 10.69 -12.14
C THR A 39 10.81 10.65 -11.71
N GLU A 40 11.04 10.78 -10.40
CA GLU A 40 12.32 10.49 -9.76
C GLU A 40 12.07 9.45 -8.67
N THR A 41 12.74 8.32 -8.74
CA THR A 41 12.60 7.25 -7.75
C THR A 41 13.80 7.22 -6.81
N VAL A 42 13.51 7.26 -5.52
CA VAL A 42 14.49 7.15 -4.44
C VAL A 42 14.28 5.81 -3.75
N ASN A 43 15.28 4.93 -3.84
CA ASN A 43 15.32 3.69 -3.07
C ASN A 43 15.97 4.00 -1.71
N LEU A 44 15.15 4.33 -0.71
CA LEU A 44 15.64 4.77 0.60
C LEU A 44 16.06 3.55 1.42
N ARG A 45 17.34 3.42 1.79
CA ARG A 45 17.82 2.36 2.67
C ARG A 45 17.51 2.65 4.14
N SER A 46 17.47 1.62 4.98
CA SER A 46 17.13 1.77 6.41
C SER A 46 18.17 2.52 7.27
N ASP A 47 19.35 2.81 6.71
CA ASP A 47 20.40 3.63 7.30
C ASP A 47 20.38 5.11 6.86
N GLU A 48 19.43 5.50 6.00
CA GLU A 48 19.29 6.84 5.44
C GLU A 48 18.10 7.59 6.04
N PRO A 49 18.16 8.94 6.17
CA PRO A 49 17.05 9.73 6.67
C PRO A 49 15.89 9.79 5.67
N VAL A 50 14.64 9.77 6.17
CA VAL A 50 13.48 9.80 5.27
C VAL A 50 13.32 11.19 4.65
N PRO A 51 13.42 11.35 3.31
CA PRO A 51 13.16 12.63 2.67
C PRO A 51 11.70 13.03 2.91
N ALA A 52 11.46 14.26 3.35
CA ALA A 52 10.09 14.74 3.65
C ALA A 52 9.42 15.45 2.46
N ASP A 53 10.12 15.56 1.34
CA ASP A 53 9.73 16.22 0.08
C ASP A 53 9.29 15.22 -1.01
N GLY A 54 9.01 13.97 -0.64
CA GLY A 54 8.46 12.98 -1.56
C GLY A 54 6.97 13.21 -1.82
N ASP A 55 6.52 12.85 -3.02
CA ASP A 55 5.10 12.94 -3.40
C ASP A 55 4.36 11.63 -3.10
N ILE A 56 5.04 10.50 -3.32
CA ILE A 56 4.50 9.15 -3.08
C ILE A 56 5.51 8.33 -2.29
N TYR A 57 5.07 7.70 -1.20
CA TYR A 57 5.86 6.80 -0.38
C TYR A 57 5.30 5.38 -0.46
N LEU A 58 6.17 4.42 -0.77
CA LEU A 58 5.81 3.02 -0.91
C LEU A 58 6.47 2.19 0.19
N LEU A 59 5.69 1.37 0.89
CA LEU A 59 6.17 0.42 1.90
C LEU A 59 5.72 -0.99 1.52
N GLY A 60 6.65 -1.93 1.40
CA GLY A 60 6.34 -3.32 1.07
C GLY A 60 6.14 -4.23 2.28
N GLY A 61 5.98 -5.51 2.00
CA GLY A 61 5.98 -6.57 3.00
C GLY A 61 7.39 -6.87 3.53
N GLY A 62 7.46 -7.38 4.75
CA GLY A 62 8.70 -7.80 5.42
C GLY A 62 8.43 -8.94 6.40
N GLU A 63 9.51 -9.55 6.87
CA GLU A 63 9.48 -10.51 7.98
C GLU A 63 9.43 -9.77 9.33
N ASP A 64 9.11 -10.46 10.41
CA ASP A 64 8.86 -9.86 11.73
C ASP A 64 10.00 -8.96 12.22
N ARG A 65 11.25 -9.46 12.18
CA ARG A 65 12.43 -8.70 12.64
C ARG A 65 12.72 -7.47 11.78
N PRO A 66 12.81 -7.58 10.44
CA PRO A 66 12.89 -6.43 9.55
C PRO A 66 11.75 -5.41 9.75
N GLN A 67 10.50 -5.87 9.94
CA GLN A 67 9.35 -5.00 10.18
C GLN A 67 9.49 -4.22 11.50
N ILE A 68 9.90 -4.89 12.58
CA ILE A 68 10.17 -4.24 13.87
C ILE A 68 11.26 -3.17 13.73
N LEU A 69 12.36 -3.50 13.05
CA LEU A 69 13.45 -2.56 12.82
C LEU A 69 12.99 -1.36 11.97
N ALA A 70 12.24 -1.62 10.88
CA ALA A 70 11.70 -0.58 10.02
C ALA A 70 10.79 0.38 10.82
N ALA A 71 9.89 -0.15 11.65
CA ALA A 71 9.03 0.65 12.51
C ALA A 71 9.84 1.52 13.48
N GLN A 72 10.87 0.95 14.14
CA GLN A 72 11.74 1.70 15.05
C GLN A 72 12.47 2.85 14.33
N ARG A 73 13.03 2.59 13.14
CA ARG A 73 13.75 3.59 12.33
C ARG A 73 12.82 4.72 11.86
N LEU A 74 11.67 4.37 11.28
CA LEU A 74 10.68 5.36 10.81
C LEU A 74 10.13 6.23 11.93
N ARG A 75 9.87 5.65 13.12
CA ARG A 75 9.43 6.41 14.31
C ARG A 75 10.51 7.36 14.82
N GLY A 76 11.76 6.90 14.85
CA GLY A 76 12.90 7.70 15.31
C GLY A 76 13.21 8.88 14.38
N ASP A 77 13.05 8.71 13.07
CA ASP A 77 13.31 9.74 12.06
C ASP A 77 12.15 10.75 11.90
N GLY A 78 10.92 10.25 11.85
CA GLY A 78 9.69 11.06 11.73
C GLY A 78 9.48 11.75 10.37
N GLY A 79 10.33 11.52 9.37
CA GLY A 79 10.23 12.14 8.04
C GLY A 79 8.99 11.72 7.28
N LEU A 80 8.57 10.45 7.39
CA LEU A 80 7.32 9.99 6.80
C LEU A 80 6.10 10.69 7.43
N ALA A 81 6.11 10.92 8.74
CA ALA A 81 5.04 11.67 9.41
C ALA A 81 4.98 13.13 8.94
N ARG A 82 6.14 13.79 8.77
CA ARG A 82 6.23 15.15 8.21
C ARG A 82 5.72 15.20 6.76
N ALA A 83 6.04 14.18 5.95
CA ALA A 83 5.57 14.08 4.57
C ALA A 83 4.04 13.92 4.50
N VAL A 84 3.46 13.04 5.32
CA VAL A 84 2.00 12.85 5.42
C VAL A 84 1.30 14.15 5.83
N GLN A 85 1.84 14.86 6.84
CA GLN A 85 1.33 16.19 7.25
C GLN A 85 1.40 17.22 6.13
N SER A 86 2.35 17.07 5.21
CA SER A 86 2.52 17.93 4.03
C SER A 86 1.67 17.49 2.82
N GLY A 87 0.85 16.43 2.97
CA GLY A 87 -0.08 15.97 1.94
C GLY A 87 0.46 14.88 1.00
N ALA A 88 1.58 14.23 1.37
CA ALA A 88 2.13 13.13 0.59
C ALA A 88 1.19 11.92 0.52
N VAL A 89 1.29 11.17 -0.57
CA VAL A 89 0.62 9.89 -0.75
C VAL A 89 1.44 8.80 -0.09
N VAL A 90 0.79 7.91 0.67
CA VAL A 90 1.43 6.72 1.24
C VAL A 90 0.64 5.49 0.80
N PHE A 91 1.33 4.53 0.21
CA PHE A 91 0.78 3.23 -0.14
C PHE A 91 1.61 2.12 0.49
N ALA A 92 0.96 1.26 1.26
CA ALA A 92 1.65 0.25 2.05
C ALA A 92 1.04 -1.14 1.92
N VAL A 93 1.88 -2.16 1.83
CA VAL A 93 1.49 -3.55 1.60
C VAL A 93 1.88 -4.42 2.80
N CYS A 94 0.95 -5.22 3.29
CA CYS A 94 1.16 -6.25 4.32
C CYS A 94 1.88 -5.72 5.58
N ALA A 95 3.14 -6.08 5.83
CA ALA A 95 3.92 -5.56 6.96
C ALA A 95 4.00 -4.02 6.97
N GLY A 96 4.16 -3.42 5.78
CA GLY A 96 4.09 -1.98 5.59
C GLY A 96 2.73 -1.40 5.96
N TYR A 97 1.63 -2.09 5.65
CA TYR A 97 0.29 -1.65 6.04
C TYR A 97 0.13 -1.67 7.57
N GLN A 98 0.52 -2.78 8.20
CA GLN A 98 0.40 -2.95 9.65
C GLN A 98 1.18 -1.89 10.43
N LEU A 99 2.41 -1.56 9.99
CA LEU A 99 3.24 -0.59 10.70
C LEU A 99 2.70 0.84 10.61
N LEU A 100 1.83 1.18 9.65
CA LEU A 100 1.16 2.49 9.62
C LEU A 100 0.21 2.69 10.81
N GLY A 101 -0.23 1.59 11.43
CA GLY A 101 -1.14 1.59 12.58
C GLY A 101 -0.56 2.11 13.89
N HIS A 102 -1.38 2.08 14.93
CA HIS A 102 -0.94 2.34 16.31
C HIS A 102 -0.06 1.20 16.83
N GLU A 103 -0.37 -0.03 16.45
CA GLU A 103 0.39 -1.22 16.84
C GLU A 103 0.25 -2.36 15.82
N PHE A 104 1.23 -3.26 15.83
CA PHE A 104 1.25 -4.52 15.09
C PHE A 104 1.82 -5.66 15.96
N GLY A 105 1.67 -6.92 15.54
CA GLY A 105 2.21 -8.07 16.27
C GLY A 105 3.70 -8.31 15.94
N GLY A 106 4.53 -8.45 16.98
CA GLY A 106 5.94 -8.84 16.85
C GLY A 106 6.15 -10.35 16.64
N GLU A 107 7.40 -10.81 16.81
CA GLU A 107 7.84 -12.20 16.56
C GLU A 107 6.97 -13.27 17.25
N GLU A 108 6.52 -13.00 18.48
CA GLU A 108 5.71 -13.91 19.30
C GLU A 108 4.26 -13.40 19.45
N GLY A 109 3.86 -12.39 18.67
CA GLY A 109 2.54 -11.76 18.73
C GLY A 109 2.39 -10.67 19.79
N GLN A 110 3.45 -10.35 20.53
CA GLN A 110 3.47 -9.21 21.44
C GLN A 110 3.22 -7.89 20.68
N PRO A 111 2.48 -6.93 21.25
CA PRO A 111 2.22 -5.66 20.59
C PRO A 111 3.50 -4.85 20.44
N VAL A 112 3.73 -4.33 19.23
CA VAL A 112 4.84 -3.42 18.88
C VAL A 112 4.23 -2.13 18.36
N ALA A 113 4.74 -0.99 18.85
CA ALA A 113 4.26 0.33 18.44
C ALA A 113 4.51 0.58 16.93
N GLY A 114 3.45 0.95 16.21
CA GLY A 114 3.51 1.41 14.84
C GLY A 114 3.70 2.93 14.74
N LEU A 115 3.44 3.48 13.55
CA LEU A 115 3.65 4.90 13.23
C LEU A 115 2.48 5.81 13.64
N GLY A 116 1.28 5.25 13.82
CA GLY A 116 0.07 6.00 14.11
C GLY A 116 -0.37 6.93 12.97
N LEU A 117 0.00 6.61 11.72
CA LEU A 117 -0.37 7.37 10.52
C LEU A 117 -1.75 6.97 9.97
N LEU A 118 -2.21 5.78 10.32
CA LEU A 118 -3.53 5.28 9.99
C LEU A 118 -4.17 4.73 11.28
N ASP A 119 -5.45 5.06 11.51
CA ASP A 119 -6.16 4.66 12.72
C ASP A 119 -6.56 3.18 12.66
N ILE A 120 -5.57 2.30 12.80
CA ILE A 120 -5.73 0.85 12.77
C ILE A 120 -4.87 0.20 13.87
N ARG A 121 -5.26 -1.00 14.27
CA ARG A 121 -4.48 -1.88 15.16
C ARG A 121 -4.40 -3.24 14.53
N SER A 122 -3.18 -3.76 14.40
CA SER A 122 -2.95 -5.08 13.82
C SER A 122 -2.40 -6.03 14.88
N GLY A 123 -2.79 -7.29 14.82
CA GLY A 123 -2.25 -8.35 15.68
C GLY A 123 -2.07 -9.64 14.89
N ARG A 124 -1.47 -10.64 15.52
CA ARG A 124 -1.43 -11.99 14.96
C ARG A 124 -2.77 -12.69 15.18
N GLY A 125 -3.38 -13.18 14.10
CA GLY A 125 -4.53 -14.07 14.14
C GLY A 125 -4.14 -15.53 14.32
N GLU A 126 -5.13 -16.37 14.62
CA GLU A 126 -4.93 -17.82 14.81
C GLU A 126 -4.57 -18.54 13.50
N GLN A 127 -5.16 -18.10 12.39
CA GLN A 127 -5.01 -18.71 11.07
C GLN A 127 -4.39 -17.74 10.07
N ARG A 128 -3.54 -18.27 9.19
CA ARG A 128 -2.96 -17.53 8.08
C ARG A 128 -3.98 -17.41 6.94
N ALA A 129 -4.23 -16.20 6.47
CA ALA A 129 -4.94 -15.94 5.23
C ALA A 129 -3.97 -16.19 4.06
N VAL A 130 -4.30 -17.14 3.20
CA VAL A 130 -3.51 -17.50 2.01
C VAL A 130 -4.45 -17.78 0.84
N GLY A 131 -4.34 -17.00 -0.22
CA GLY A 131 -5.17 -17.23 -1.41
C GLY A 131 -5.33 -15.99 -2.29
N GLU A 132 -6.09 -16.16 -3.37
CA GLU A 132 -6.58 -15.02 -4.14
C GLU A 132 -7.54 -14.19 -3.26
N ILE A 133 -7.54 -12.88 -3.46
CA ILE A 133 -8.45 -11.95 -2.79
C ILE A 133 -9.07 -11.03 -3.82
N VAL A 134 -10.36 -10.77 -3.66
CA VAL A 134 -11.14 -9.87 -4.52
C VAL A 134 -11.96 -8.94 -3.63
N GLY A 135 -11.96 -7.65 -3.96
CA GLY A 135 -12.68 -6.64 -3.18
C GLY A 135 -13.34 -5.56 -4.03
N ASP A 136 -14.53 -5.13 -3.62
CA ASP A 136 -15.18 -3.93 -4.14
C ASP A 136 -14.68 -2.71 -3.39
N VAL A 137 -13.97 -1.82 -4.10
CA VAL A 137 -13.37 -0.63 -3.50
C VAL A 137 -14.44 0.34 -3.03
N ALA A 138 -14.18 1.06 -1.95
CA ALA A 138 -15.01 2.17 -1.48
C ALA A 138 -15.36 3.12 -2.64
N GLY A 139 -16.66 3.41 -2.81
CA GLY A 139 -17.17 4.10 -3.99
C GLY A 139 -16.58 5.50 -4.19
N GLU A 140 -16.25 6.20 -3.10
CA GLU A 140 -15.60 7.52 -3.14
C GLU A 140 -14.19 7.52 -3.74
N LEU A 141 -13.53 6.36 -3.82
CA LEU A 141 -12.20 6.23 -4.43
C LEU A 141 -12.28 6.06 -5.95
N ASN A 142 -13.46 5.74 -6.49
CA ASN A 142 -13.70 5.55 -7.93
C ASN A 142 -12.71 4.57 -8.60
N VAL A 143 -12.29 3.54 -7.88
CA VAL A 143 -11.46 2.45 -8.43
C VAL A 143 -12.36 1.24 -8.70
N PRO A 144 -12.25 0.60 -9.88
CA PRO A 144 -12.97 -0.64 -10.14
C PRO A 144 -12.61 -1.75 -9.15
N ARG A 145 -13.41 -2.81 -9.08
CA ARG A 145 -13.11 -4.03 -8.30
C ARG A 145 -11.65 -4.44 -8.40
N ILE A 146 -11.01 -4.74 -7.28
CA ILE A 146 -9.59 -5.08 -7.23
C ILE A 146 -9.38 -6.57 -6.97
N THR A 147 -8.21 -7.05 -7.36
CA THR A 147 -7.76 -8.43 -7.15
C THR A 147 -6.29 -8.46 -6.70
N GLY A 148 -5.95 -9.40 -5.84
CA GLY A 148 -4.60 -9.63 -5.36
C GLY A 148 -4.39 -11.04 -4.86
N PHE A 149 -3.27 -11.25 -4.19
CA PHE A 149 -3.01 -12.47 -3.42
C PHE A 149 -2.73 -12.07 -1.96
N GLU A 150 -3.41 -12.67 -1.00
CA GLU A 150 -3.16 -12.47 0.43
C GLU A 150 -2.27 -13.60 0.96
N ASN A 151 -1.32 -13.26 1.82
CA ASN A 151 -0.45 -14.24 2.49
C ASN A 151 0.03 -13.74 3.84
N HIS A 152 -0.88 -13.56 4.80
CA HIS A 152 -0.58 -12.95 6.09
C HIS A 152 -1.28 -13.65 7.24
N GLN A 153 -0.67 -13.56 8.43
CA GLN A 153 -1.32 -13.94 9.68
C GLN A 153 -1.90 -12.72 10.40
N GLY A 154 -1.71 -11.52 9.86
CA GLY A 154 -2.24 -10.28 10.42
C GLY A 154 -3.77 -10.27 10.44
N ARG A 155 -4.34 -9.76 11.53
CA ARG A 155 -5.74 -9.34 11.63
C ARG A 155 -5.74 -7.89 12.03
N THR A 156 -6.46 -7.06 11.28
CA THR A 156 -6.40 -5.61 11.42
C THR A 156 -7.78 -5.07 11.73
N GLN A 157 -7.87 -4.28 12.79
CA GLN A 157 -9.08 -3.61 13.21
C GLN A 157 -8.95 -2.12 12.91
N LEU A 158 -9.99 -1.54 12.32
CA LEU A 158 -10.05 -0.11 12.03
C LEU A 158 -10.61 0.64 13.23
N GLY A 159 -9.99 1.76 13.56
CA GLY A 159 -10.53 2.79 14.44
C GLY A 159 -11.45 3.76 13.70
N PRO A 160 -12.12 4.66 14.44
CA PRO A 160 -13.15 5.55 13.88
C PRO A 160 -12.61 6.57 12.85
N ASN A 161 -11.30 6.80 12.78
CA ASN A 161 -10.69 7.76 11.85
C ASN A 161 -10.11 7.11 10.59
N ALA A 162 -10.30 5.80 10.41
CA ALA A 162 -9.96 5.06 9.20
C ALA A 162 -11.22 4.57 8.50
N ARG A 163 -11.14 4.42 7.17
CA ARG A 163 -12.20 3.83 6.35
C ARG A 163 -11.73 2.51 5.76
N PRO A 164 -12.60 1.50 5.60
CA PRO A 164 -12.25 0.27 4.90
C PRO A 164 -11.92 0.58 3.44
N PHE A 165 -10.82 0.02 2.92
CA PHE A 165 -10.41 0.28 1.54
C PHE A 165 -11.32 -0.45 0.54
N ALA A 166 -11.61 -1.72 0.80
CA ALA A 166 -12.54 -2.51 0.00
C ALA A 166 -13.42 -3.41 0.86
N LYS A 167 -14.62 -3.72 0.39
CA LYS A 167 -15.43 -4.82 0.91
C LYS A 167 -14.96 -6.13 0.27
N VAL A 168 -14.67 -7.13 1.07
CA VAL A 168 -14.22 -8.44 0.58
C VAL A 168 -15.37 -9.14 -0.14
N VAL A 169 -15.08 -9.61 -1.36
CA VAL A 169 -15.95 -10.47 -2.17
C VAL A 169 -15.47 -11.91 -2.09
N HIS A 170 -14.15 -12.12 -2.04
CA HIS A 170 -13.50 -13.41 -1.85
C HIS A 170 -12.17 -13.22 -1.14
N GLY A 171 -11.77 -14.19 -0.31
CA GLY A 171 -10.58 -14.11 0.55
C GLY A 171 -10.95 -13.69 1.97
N THR A 172 -9.93 -13.26 2.74
CA THR A 172 -10.03 -12.95 4.17
C THR A 172 -9.95 -11.46 4.44
N GLY A 173 -9.01 -10.77 3.78
CA GLY A 173 -8.67 -9.38 4.03
C GLY A 173 -8.28 -9.16 5.50
N ASN A 174 -8.80 -8.09 6.11
CA ASN A 174 -8.56 -7.76 7.51
C ASN A 174 -9.08 -8.82 8.50
N GLY A 175 -10.02 -9.69 8.06
CA GLY A 175 -10.69 -10.70 8.88
C GLY A 175 -12.08 -10.30 9.39
N ASP A 176 -12.61 -9.17 8.95
CA ASP A 176 -13.92 -8.62 9.35
C ASP A 176 -14.88 -8.39 8.16
N GLY A 177 -14.55 -8.95 6.99
CA GLY A 177 -15.29 -8.75 5.74
C GLY A 177 -14.84 -7.51 4.94
N PHE A 178 -13.84 -6.78 5.42
CA PHE A 178 -13.19 -5.70 4.70
C PHE A 178 -11.71 -6.00 4.44
N GLU A 179 -11.15 -5.32 3.46
CA GLU A 179 -9.75 -5.43 3.05
C GLU A 179 -9.11 -4.05 3.08
N GLY A 180 -7.94 -3.98 3.72
CA GLY A 180 -7.15 -2.78 3.85
C GLY A 180 -7.87 -1.65 4.57
N ALA A 181 -7.23 -0.47 4.59
CA ALA A 181 -7.82 0.74 5.11
C ALA A 181 -7.17 1.97 4.47
N TYR A 182 -7.88 3.09 4.54
CA TYR A 182 -7.32 4.38 4.14
C TYR A 182 -7.84 5.54 4.98
N SER A 183 -7.09 6.63 5.00
CA SER A 183 -7.49 7.93 5.55
C SER A 183 -6.74 9.03 4.81
N GLY A 184 -7.48 9.95 4.18
CA GLY A 184 -6.90 10.93 3.26
C GLY A 184 -6.13 10.25 2.13
N ARG A 185 -4.81 10.50 2.05
CA ARG A 185 -3.91 9.95 1.01
C ARG A 185 -3.01 8.81 1.53
N VAL A 186 -3.32 8.28 2.72
CA VAL A 186 -2.63 7.13 3.31
C VAL A 186 -3.52 5.91 3.09
N LEU A 187 -3.03 4.90 2.38
CA LEU A 187 -3.74 3.67 2.04
C LEU A 187 -2.85 2.47 2.31
N GLY A 188 -3.41 1.45 2.97
CA GLY A 188 -2.73 0.17 3.14
C GLY A 188 -3.63 -1.01 2.83
N THR A 189 -3.01 -2.11 2.41
CA THR A 189 -3.67 -3.32 1.92
C THR A 189 -2.84 -4.57 2.25
N TYR A 190 -3.49 -5.71 2.42
CA TYR A 190 -2.86 -7.02 2.45
C TYR A 190 -2.65 -7.63 1.07
N MET A 191 -3.19 -7.01 0.02
CA MET A 191 -3.06 -7.50 -1.35
C MET A 191 -1.60 -7.42 -1.82
N HIS A 192 -1.04 -8.57 -2.17
CA HIS A 192 0.17 -8.68 -2.98
C HIS A 192 -0.20 -8.91 -4.45
N GLY A 193 0.83 -9.04 -5.29
CA GLY A 193 0.65 -9.29 -6.71
C GLY A 193 1.94 -9.11 -7.49
N PRO A 194 2.50 -7.88 -7.58
CA PRO A 194 2.24 -6.66 -6.78
C PRO A 194 0.86 -5.99 -6.97
N ALA A 195 0.36 -5.32 -5.92
CA ALA A 195 -1.00 -4.77 -5.88
C ALA A 195 -1.30 -3.76 -6.99
N LEU A 196 -0.41 -2.79 -7.23
CA LEU A 196 -0.63 -1.75 -8.23
C LEU A 196 -0.53 -2.29 -9.66
N VAL A 197 0.30 -3.31 -9.87
CA VAL A 197 0.44 -3.99 -11.17
C VAL A 197 -0.85 -4.73 -11.53
N ARG A 198 -1.44 -5.44 -10.56
CA ARG A 198 -2.71 -6.16 -10.76
C ARG A 198 -3.90 -5.21 -10.90
N ASN A 199 -3.78 -3.99 -10.39
CA ASN A 199 -4.88 -3.03 -10.31
C ASN A 199 -4.47 -1.65 -10.88
N PRO A 200 -4.46 -1.48 -12.21
CA PRO A 200 -4.09 -0.22 -12.87
C PRO A 200 -4.86 1.02 -12.36
N GLY A 201 -6.15 0.87 -12.07
CA GLY A 201 -6.97 1.95 -11.52
C GLY A 201 -6.52 2.40 -10.12
N LEU A 202 -5.95 1.49 -9.32
CA LEU A 202 -5.37 1.84 -8.02
C LEU A 202 -4.05 2.61 -8.20
N ALA A 203 -3.21 2.21 -9.15
CA ALA A 203 -2.00 2.96 -9.49
C ALA A 203 -2.34 4.40 -9.95
N ASP A 204 -3.39 4.54 -10.77
CA ASP A 204 -3.86 5.84 -11.24
C ASP A 204 -4.48 6.69 -10.13
N LEU A 205 -5.15 6.09 -9.15
CA LEU A 205 -5.63 6.80 -7.97
C LEU A 205 -4.47 7.47 -7.23
N LEU A 206 -3.37 6.74 -6.98
CA LEU A 206 -2.21 7.27 -6.26
C LEU A 206 -1.53 8.40 -7.05
N LEU A 207 -1.36 8.23 -8.37
CA LEU A 207 -0.83 9.29 -9.24
C LEU A 207 -1.75 10.51 -9.27
N THR A 208 -3.07 10.31 -9.32
CA THR A 208 -4.06 11.40 -9.28
C THR A 208 -3.96 12.19 -7.97
N TRP A 209 -3.78 11.49 -6.83
CA TRP A 209 -3.56 12.17 -5.55
C TRP A 209 -2.26 12.97 -5.52
N ALA A 210 -1.18 12.43 -6.08
CA ALA A 210 0.12 13.12 -6.13
C ALA A 210 0.10 14.35 -7.05
N VAL A 211 -0.48 14.21 -8.25
CA VAL A 211 -0.60 15.30 -9.23
C VAL A 211 -1.64 16.34 -8.81
N GLY A 212 -2.70 15.93 -8.12
CA GLY A 212 -3.81 16.79 -7.75
C GLY A 212 -4.73 17.17 -8.91
N ALA A 213 -4.70 16.40 -10.02
CA ALA A 213 -5.56 16.59 -11.18
C ALA A 213 -5.93 15.24 -11.81
N GLU A 214 -7.04 15.23 -12.53
CA GLU A 214 -7.50 14.06 -13.28
C GLU A 214 -6.48 13.67 -14.37
N LEU A 215 -6.17 12.39 -14.45
CA LEU A 215 -5.20 11.85 -15.40
C LEU A 215 -5.89 11.45 -16.70
N GLN A 216 -5.20 11.65 -17.82
CA GLN A 216 -5.67 11.13 -19.10
C GLN A 216 -5.77 9.59 -19.05
N PRO A 217 -6.84 8.99 -19.59
CA PRO A 217 -6.98 7.55 -19.68
C PRO A 217 -5.82 6.91 -20.47
N LEU A 218 -5.41 5.70 -20.06
CA LEU A 218 -4.46 4.89 -20.80
C LEU A 218 -5.16 3.72 -21.48
N ASP A 219 -4.55 3.20 -22.54
CA ASP A 219 -4.95 1.92 -23.11
C ASP A 219 -4.50 0.78 -22.18
N ASP A 220 -5.44 0.29 -21.37
CA ASP A 220 -5.27 -0.82 -20.44
C ASP A 220 -5.79 -2.15 -21.02
N SER A 221 -5.90 -2.29 -22.35
CA SER A 221 -6.45 -3.51 -22.99
C SER A 221 -5.82 -4.82 -22.49
N TRP A 222 -4.48 -4.91 -22.43
CA TRP A 222 -3.79 -6.10 -21.93
C TRP A 222 -3.93 -6.30 -20.42
N ALA A 223 -3.80 -5.22 -19.65
CA ALA A 223 -3.93 -5.28 -18.19
C ALA A 223 -5.37 -5.66 -17.78
N GLY A 224 -6.36 -5.16 -18.52
CA GLY A 224 -7.76 -5.50 -18.38
C GLY A 224 -8.03 -6.97 -18.63
N ARG A 225 -7.49 -7.55 -19.72
CA ARG A 225 -7.64 -8.99 -20.01
C ARG A 225 -7.06 -9.87 -18.90
N LEU A 226 -5.84 -9.57 -18.43
CA LEU A 226 -5.22 -10.32 -17.34
C LEU A 226 -6.04 -10.19 -16.04
N ARG A 227 -6.55 -8.99 -15.74
CA ARG A 227 -7.39 -8.76 -14.56
C ARG A 227 -8.70 -9.56 -14.66
N GLU A 228 -9.35 -9.58 -15.81
CA GLU A 228 -10.55 -10.39 -16.05
C GLU A 228 -10.31 -11.88 -15.90
N GLU A 229 -9.16 -12.39 -16.33
CA GLU A 229 -8.77 -13.79 -16.11
C GLU A 229 -8.64 -14.11 -14.62
N ARG A 230 -7.99 -13.23 -13.85
CA ARG A 230 -7.85 -13.39 -12.39
C ARG A 230 -9.18 -13.34 -11.66
N LEU A 231 -10.06 -12.40 -12.03
CA LEU A 231 -11.40 -12.31 -11.46
C LEU A 231 -12.25 -13.55 -11.78
N ARG A 232 -12.13 -14.10 -13.00
CA ARG A 232 -12.82 -15.34 -13.39
C ARG A 232 -12.32 -16.56 -12.64
N ALA A 233 -11.02 -16.64 -12.35
CA ALA A 233 -10.43 -17.77 -11.61
C ALA A 233 -10.97 -17.91 -10.17
N VAL A 234 -11.52 -16.83 -9.61
CA VAL A 234 -12.08 -16.78 -8.25
C VAL A 234 -13.60 -17.03 -8.25
N ALA A 235 -14.28 -16.82 -9.38
CA ALA A 235 -15.72 -16.98 -9.51
C ALA A 235 -16.17 -18.41 -9.88
N GLY A 236 -15.21 -19.33 -10.09
CA GLY A 236 -15.42 -20.70 -10.56
C GLY A 236 -15.35 -21.75 -9.47
#